data_AF-A0A553PM85-F1
#
_entry.id   AF-A0A553PM85-F1
#
_cell.length_a   1.000
_cell.length_b   1.000
_cell.length_c   1.000
_cell.angle_alpha   90.00
_cell.angle_beta   90.00
_cell.angle_gamma   90.00
#
_symmetry.space_group_name_H-M   'P 1'
#
loop_
_entity.id
_entity.type
_entity.pdbx_description
1 polymer ?
#
loop_
_entity_poly.entity_id
_entity_poly.type
_entity_poly.pdbx_seq_one_letter_code
_entity_poly.pdbx_strand_id
1 'polypeptide(L)'
;MKTVSIVLLALMASAWAQDCDVAPVCDESVCNLPDCVCSNTVPDIPLRDRPMIVYLTFDDAMTKLASDDFYSQLFDGSKTNPDGCPIRATHFLTHLYTDYSLVNKYWRMGHEMASHSITHRANATYWKTLSKDGWANEMSGMKTITKNLANIPEDQIRGVRAPYLQGGGDSQFQMMLEDGFEYDCTMPSRNFGYLNMANGRWPFTYNYRSEMDCQIEPCPKCSYDGIWSQPILDLDDAWLGSGGDPEHGSPCGMLDSCICPECDRPKQIADMIIKNFDIAYNGNTRAPFGLYVHAAWFFGQPFHFEGYLQAVEYMLSKNDTFFVPIHAGIQYRQNPVPLQTLIDGQYEPFKCPTEAELDPTDEYTCTNRQSCRYQDVENEDLSLAEIYMVSCNSCPSTFPWLGNPEGNA
;
A
#
# COMPACT_ATOMS: atom_id res chain seq x y z
N MET A 1 20.52 -65.54 -20.26
CA MET A 1 20.99 -64.14 -20.16
C MET A 1 19.77 -63.25 -20.32
N LYS A 2 19.34 -62.59 -19.24
CA LYS A 2 18.18 -61.68 -19.23
C LYS A 2 18.68 -60.28 -19.59
N THR A 3 18.19 -59.72 -20.68
CA THR A 3 18.49 -58.35 -21.11
C THR A 3 17.64 -57.38 -20.29
N VAL A 4 18.28 -56.54 -19.49
CA VAL A 4 17.62 -55.46 -18.74
C VAL A 4 17.63 -54.23 -19.64
N SER A 5 16.45 -53.81 -20.12
CA SER A 5 16.28 -52.51 -20.78
C SER A 5 16.14 -51.43 -19.72
N ILE A 6 17.13 -50.55 -19.62
CA ILE A 6 17.07 -49.34 -18.81
C ILE A 6 16.31 -48.28 -19.62
N VAL A 7 15.11 -47.93 -19.17
CA VAL A 7 14.35 -46.79 -19.67
C VAL A 7 14.86 -45.56 -18.91
N LEU A 8 15.58 -44.67 -19.58
CA LEU A 8 15.88 -43.33 -19.06
C LEU A 8 14.61 -42.49 -19.15
N LEU A 9 13.97 -42.21 -18.01
CA LEU A 9 13.03 -41.10 -17.89
C LEU A 9 13.83 -39.79 -17.87
N ALA A 10 13.73 -39.00 -18.94
CA ALA A 10 14.15 -37.61 -18.92
C ALA A 10 13.12 -36.80 -18.12
N LEU A 11 13.51 -36.38 -16.91
CA LEU A 11 12.82 -35.33 -16.17
C LEU A 11 13.01 -34.01 -16.95
N MET A 12 12.01 -33.62 -17.74
CA MET A 12 11.92 -32.23 -18.20
C MET A 12 11.54 -31.37 -16.99
N ALA A 13 12.54 -30.76 -16.36
CA ALA A 13 12.30 -29.60 -15.54
C ALA A 13 11.79 -28.49 -16.48
N SER A 14 10.53 -28.10 -16.35
CA SER A 14 10.02 -26.87 -16.94
C SER A 14 10.70 -25.69 -16.25
N ALA A 15 11.88 -25.32 -16.75
CA ALA A 15 12.41 -24.00 -16.52
C ALA A 15 11.44 -23.03 -17.20
N TRP A 16 10.64 -22.33 -16.41
CA TRP A 16 9.98 -21.12 -16.88
C TRP A 16 11.12 -20.20 -17.30
N ALA A 17 11.27 -19.99 -18.60
CA ALA A 17 12.29 -19.10 -19.13
C ALA A 17 11.98 -17.72 -18.53
N GLN A 18 12.96 -17.16 -17.82
CA GLN A 18 12.87 -15.79 -17.36
C GLN A 18 13.05 -14.91 -18.61
N ASP A 19 11.95 -14.36 -19.12
CA ASP A 19 11.88 -13.62 -20.40
C ASP A 19 12.48 -12.20 -20.34
N CYS A 20 13.29 -11.89 -19.32
CA CYS A 20 13.84 -10.56 -19.13
C CYS A 20 15.28 -10.57 -18.62
N ASP A 21 16.01 -9.50 -18.93
CA ASP A 21 17.38 -9.28 -18.46
C ASP A 21 17.35 -9.02 -16.95
N VAL A 22 18.08 -9.85 -16.21
CA VAL A 22 18.23 -9.72 -14.75
C VAL A 22 18.81 -8.35 -14.42
N ALA A 23 18.19 -7.65 -13.48
CA ALA A 23 18.60 -6.32 -13.10
C ALA A 23 20.07 -6.30 -12.63
N PRO A 24 20.89 -5.37 -13.14
CA PRO A 24 22.28 -5.26 -12.71
C PRO A 24 22.37 -4.67 -11.30
N VAL A 25 23.57 -4.77 -10.71
CA VAL A 25 23.90 -3.99 -9.49
C VAL A 25 23.74 -2.51 -9.78
N CYS A 26 23.22 -1.75 -8.83
CA CYS A 26 23.01 -0.32 -9.01
C CYS A 26 24.31 0.42 -9.29
N ASP A 27 24.27 1.28 -10.31
CA ASP A 27 25.32 2.26 -10.60
C ASP A 27 24.78 3.66 -10.26
N GLU A 28 25.16 4.16 -9.08
CA GLU A 28 24.75 5.48 -8.58
C GLU A 28 25.24 6.64 -9.46
N SER A 29 26.21 6.43 -10.37
CA SER A 29 26.62 7.48 -11.30
C SER A 29 25.64 7.68 -12.45
N VAL A 30 24.80 6.67 -12.73
CA VAL A 30 23.80 6.67 -13.80
C VAL A 30 22.38 6.79 -13.23
N CYS A 31 22.11 6.11 -12.11
CA CYS A 31 20.81 6.12 -11.44
C CYS A 31 20.61 7.39 -10.61
N ASN A 32 19.96 8.39 -11.21
CA ASN A 32 19.80 9.70 -10.60
C ASN A 32 18.32 10.09 -10.46
N LEU A 33 18.01 10.79 -9.37
CA LEU A 33 16.71 11.40 -9.13
C LEU A 33 16.37 12.43 -10.23
N PRO A 34 15.07 12.63 -10.57
CA PRO A 34 13.89 12.04 -9.93
C PRO A 34 13.52 10.65 -10.47
N ASP A 35 14.13 10.17 -11.54
CA ASP A 35 13.63 9.00 -12.28
C ASP A 35 14.19 7.66 -11.77
N CYS A 36 15.34 7.67 -11.10
CA CYS A 36 16.00 6.47 -10.62
C CYS A 36 16.67 6.71 -9.26
N VAL A 37 16.53 5.77 -8.33
CA VAL A 37 17.32 5.77 -7.10
C VAL A 37 17.57 4.36 -6.57
N CYS A 38 18.82 4.09 -6.17
CA CYS A 38 19.24 2.78 -5.66
C CYS A 38 18.63 2.48 -4.28
N SER A 39 18.30 1.20 -4.05
CA SER A 39 17.68 0.70 -2.81
C SER A 39 18.46 0.95 -1.51
N ASN A 40 19.76 1.24 -1.61
CA ASN A 40 20.63 1.43 -0.47
C ASN A 40 20.92 2.89 -0.10
N THR A 41 20.32 3.84 -0.83
CA THR A 41 20.57 5.27 -0.64
C THR A 41 19.50 5.93 0.23
N VAL A 42 19.81 7.14 0.72
CA VAL A 42 18.91 8.00 1.51
C VAL A 42 18.72 9.36 0.82
N PRO A 43 17.75 10.19 1.22
CA PRO A 43 17.65 11.57 0.72
C PRO A 43 18.94 12.34 0.93
N ASP A 44 19.39 13.05 -0.11
CA ASP A 44 20.60 13.89 -0.08
C ASP A 44 20.36 15.22 0.63
N ILE A 45 19.94 15.10 1.89
CA ILE A 45 19.83 16.19 2.85
C ILE A 45 20.34 15.71 4.21
N PRO A 46 20.85 16.62 5.08
CA PRO A 46 21.32 16.25 6.40
C PRO A 46 20.23 15.56 7.22
N LEU A 47 20.59 14.54 8.00
CA LEU A 47 19.63 13.75 8.80
C LEU A 47 18.74 14.63 9.70
N ARG A 48 19.30 15.68 10.30
CA ARG A 48 18.57 16.63 11.16
C ARG A 48 17.49 17.45 10.43
N ASP A 49 17.63 17.59 9.10
CA ASP A 49 16.75 18.38 8.25
C ASP A 49 15.78 17.46 7.46
N ARG A 50 15.84 16.12 7.68
CA ARG A 50 14.89 15.14 7.14
C ARG A 50 13.64 15.10 8.02
N PRO A 51 12.43 15.21 7.46
CA PRO A 51 11.21 14.94 8.20
C PRO A 51 11.13 13.45 8.56
N MET A 52 10.32 13.14 9.55
CA MET A 52 9.80 11.79 9.72
C MET A 52 8.50 11.67 8.92
N ILE A 53 8.51 10.90 7.85
CA ILE A 53 7.30 10.62 7.07
C ILE A 53 6.59 9.42 7.68
N VAL A 54 5.28 9.54 7.91
CA VAL A 54 4.42 8.47 8.39
C VAL A 54 3.35 8.18 7.35
N TYR A 55 3.16 6.92 7.01
CA TYR A 55 2.07 6.46 6.15
C TYR A 55 1.02 5.77 6.99
N LEU A 56 -0.21 6.25 6.93
CA LEU A 56 -1.37 5.49 7.34
C LEU A 56 -1.94 4.83 6.09
N THR A 57 -2.11 3.51 6.11
CA THR A 57 -2.78 2.84 5.00
C THR A 57 -3.88 1.92 5.49
N PHE A 58 -4.95 1.87 4.69
CA PHE A 58 -6.06 0.97 4.92
C PHE A 58 -6.28 0.10 3.71
N ASP A 59 -6.25 -1.20 3.94
CA ASP A 59 -6.47 -2.20 2.90
C ASP A 59 -7.92 -2.68 2.94
N ASP A 60 -8.38 -3.25 1.84
CA ASP A 60 -9.73 -3.78 1.59
C ASP A 60 -10.83 -2.74 1.37
N ALA A 61 -12.08 -3.21 1.47
CA ALA A 61 -13.26 -2.49 1.07
C ALA A 61 -13.50 -1.26 1.96
N MET A 62 -13.69 -0.12 1.31
CA MET A 62 -14.11 1.10 2.01
C MET A 62 -15.60 1.05 2.31
N THR A 63 -15.95 0.61 3.51
CA THR A 63 -17.35 0.47 3.94
C THR A 63 -17.85 1.68 4.71
N LYS A 64 -19.16 1.91 4.68
CA LYS A 64 -19.80 2.93 5.52
C LYS A 64 -19.53 2.73 7.00
N LEU A 65 -19.54 1.48 7.46
CA LEU A 65 -19.29 1.16 8.87
C LEU A 65 -17.88 1.58 9.30
N ALA A 66 -16.85 1.20 8.54
CA ALA A 66 -15.47 1.62 8.83
C ALA A 66 -15.30 3.14 8.74
N SER A 67 -15.97 3.78 7.78
CA SER A 67 -15.94 5.24 7.65
C SER A 67 -16.55 5.95 8.85
N ASP A 68 -17.74 5.54 9.27
CA ASP A 68 -18.44 6.17 10.40
C ASP A 68 -17.67 5.95 11.71
N ASP A 69 -17.22 4.72 11.96
CA ASP A 69 -16.65 4.33 13.23
C ASP A 69 -15.18 4.75 13.39
N PHE A 70 -14.39 4.81 12.30
CA PHE A 70 -12.94 5.00 12.41
C PHE A 70 -12.42 6.16 11.57
N TYR A 71 -12.65 6.16 10.25
CA TYR A 71 -12.05 7.15 9.36
C TYR A 71 -12.55 8.56 9.66
N SER A 72 -13.82 8.73 10.01
CA SER A 72 -14.39 10.02 10.38
C SER A 72 -13.69 10.65 11.58
N GLN A 73 -13.22 9.85 12.55
CA GLN A 73 -12.52 10.32 13.74
C GLN A 73 -11.04 10.62 13.48
N LEU A 74 -10.43 9.91 12.54
CA LEU A 74 -9.05 10.15 12.12
C LEU A 74 -8.95 11.39 11.21
N PHE A 75 -9.91 11.57 10.32
CA PHE A 75 -9.83 12.48 9.18
C PHE A 75 -10.92 13.56 9.16
N ASP A 76 -11.37 14.02 10.32
CA ASP A 76 -12.29 15.17 10.45
C ASP A 76 -11.61 16.54 10.22
N GLY A 77 -10.30 16.55 9.96
CA GLY A 77 -9.49 17.76 9.80
C GLY A 77 -8.93 18.33 11.12
N SER A 78 -9.26 17.73 12.27
CA SER A 78 -8.72 18.17 13.57
C SER A 78 -7.23 17.81 13.77
N LYS A 79 -6.78 16.73 13.12
CA LYS A 79 -5.39 16.25 13.14
C LYS A 79 -4.66 16.82 11.93
N THR A 80 -3.64 17.62 12.19
CA THR A 80 -2.89 18.35 11.16
C THR A 80 -1.40 18.10 11.24
N ASN A 81 -0.75 18.12 10.08
CA ASN A 81 0.69 18.15 9.96
C ASN A 81 1.26 19.52 10.38
N PRO A 82 2.58 19.65 10.56
CA PRO A 82 3.24 20.91 10.94
C PRO A 82 3.00 22.09 9.99
N ASP A 83 2.63 21.83 8.73
CA ASP A 83 2.25 22.82 7.72
C ASP A 83 0.80 23.32 7.85
N GLY A 84 0.06 22.78 8.82
CA GLY A 84 -1.36 23.09 9.06
C GLY A 84 -2.34 22.28 8.22
N CYS A 85 -1.86 21.39 7.34
CA CYS A 85 -2.74 20.58 6.50
C CYS A 85 -3.26 19.35 7.23
N PRO A 86 -4.52 18.93 7.01
CA PRO A 86 -5.04 17.69 7.57
C PRO A 86 -4.15 16.49 7.25
N ILE A 87 -4.01 15.57 8.19
CA ILE A 87 -3.35 14.28 7.91
C ILE A 87 -4.14 13.51 6.85
N ARG A 88 -3.42 12.79 5.99
CA ARG A 88 -4.00 12.04 4.87
C ARG A 88 -3.44 10.62 4.85
N ALA A 89 -4.19 9.71 4.25
CA ALA A 89 -3.87 8.28 4.19
C ALA A 89 -3.88 7.76 2.74
N THR A 90 -3.36 6.56 2.55
CA THR A 90 -3.48 5.80 1.30
C THR A 90 -4.45 4.63 1.50
N HIS A 91 -5.44 4.48 0.63
CA HIS A 91 -6.41 3.39 0.67
C HIS A 91 -6.15 2.42 -0.48
N PHE A 92 -5.80 1.17 -0.16
CA PHE A 92 -5.65 0.09 -1.12
C PHE A 92 -6.99 -0.65 -1.24
N LEU A 93 -7.74 -0.34 -2.30
CA LEU A 93 -9.14 -0.72 -2.44
C LEU A 93 -9.32 -2.08 -3.10
N THR A 94 -10.18 -2.91 -2.51
CA THR A 94 -10.78 -4.08 -3.17
C THR A 94 -12.18 -3.74 -3.68
N HIS A 95 -12.68 -4.49 -4.68
CA HIS A 95 -13.96 -4.17 -5.27
C HIS A 95 -15.14 -4.51 -4.34
N LEU A 96 -15.19 -5.75 -3.86
CA LEU A 96 -16.38 -6.30 -3.21
C LEU A 96 -16.72 -5.50 -1.94
N TYR A 97 -17.97 -5.02 -1.85
CA TYR A 97 -18.50 -4.21 -0.73
C TYR A 97 -17.94 -2.78 -0.57
N THR A 98 -17.12 -2.28 -1.48
CA THR A 98 -16.68 -0.87 -1.47
C THR A 98 -17.83 0.08 -1.79
N ASP A 99 -18.02 1.11 -0.95
CA ASP A 99 -18.89 2.24 -1.23
C ASP A 99 -18.08 3.32 -1.96
N TYR A 100 -18.24 3.41 -3.28
CA TYR A 100 -17.45 4.33 -4.10
C TYR A 100 -17.81 5.80 -3.89
N SER A 101 -18.92 6.12 -3.22
CA SER A 101 -19.20 7.49 -2.78
C SER A 101 -18.30 7.92 -1.61
N LEU A 102 -17.87 6.97 -0.78
CA LEU A 102 -16.87 7.22 0.25
C LEU A 102 -15.47 7.32 -0.35
N VAL A 103 -15.15 6.48 -1.35
CA VAL A 103 -13.89 6.57 -2.09
C VAL A 103 -13.72 7.98 -2.67
N ASN A 104 -14.75 8.50 -3.35
CA ASN A 104 -14.74 9.88 -3.84
C ASN A 104 -14.55 10.89 -2.71
N LYS A 105 -15.32 10.76 -1.62
CA LYS A 105 -15.24 11.68 -0.47
C LYS A 105 -13.81 11.79 0.06
N TYR A 106 -13.16 10.66 0.38
CA TYR A 106 -11.81 10.68 0.96
C TYR A 106 -10.76 11.11 -0.08
N TRP A 107 -10.92 10.74 -1.36
CA TRP A 107 -10.05 11.24 -2.43
C TRP A 107 -10.10 12.77 -2.53
N ARG A 108 -11.29 13.37 -2.50
CA ARG A 108 -11.45 14.84 -2.49
C ARG A 108 -10.88 15.49 -1.23
N MET A 109 -10.83 14.77 -0.11
CA MET A 109 -10.13 15.20 1.11
C MET A 109 -8.60 15.06 1.00
N GLY A 110 -8.07 14.68 -0.16
CA GLY A 110 -6.64 14.57 -0.46
C GLY A 110 -6.04 13.21 -0.15
N HIS A 111 -6.85 12.22 0.23
CA HIS A 111 -6.36 10.86 0.42
C HIS A 111 -6.01 10.22 -0.91
N GLU A 112 -5.07 9.29 -0.89
CA GLU A 112 -4.69 8.52 -2.07
C GLU A 112 -5.56 7.26 -2.19
N MET A 113 -5.97 6.94 -3.42
CA MET A 113 -6.66 5.70 -3.77
C MET A 113 -5.74 4.84 -4.64
N ALA A 114 -5.55 3.59 -4.25
CA ALA A 114 -4.65 2.64 -4.88
C ALA A 114 -5.33 1.28 -5.09
N SER A 115 -4.81 0.47 -6.01
CA SER A 115 -5.40 -0.83 -6.36
C SER A 115 -4.97 -1.93 -5.37
N HIS A 116 -5.96 -2.70 -4.89
CA HIS A 116 -5.76 -3.92 -4.09
C HIS A 116 -6.45 -5.15 -4.71
N SER A 117 -6.50 -5.21 -6.04
CA SER A 117 -7.21 -6.19 -6.86
C SER A 117 -8.74 -6.07 -6.86
N ILE A 118 -9.38 -6.69 -7.86
CA ILE A 118 -10.84 -6.80 -7.90
C ILE A 118 -11.29 -7.86 -6.90
N THR A 119 -10.70 -9.05 -7.01
CA THR A 119 -11.29 -10.26 -6.42
C THR A 119 -10.89 -10.50 -4.98
N HIS A 120 -9.69 -10.06 -4.59
CA HIS A 120 -9.06 -10.39 -3.31
C HIS A 120 -9.16 -11.91 -2.98
N ARG A 121 -9.05 -12.78 -4.01
CA ARG A 121 -9.05 -14.24 -3.88
C ARG A 121 -8.15 -14.71 -2.74
N ALA A 122 -8.72 -15.45 -1.79
CA ALA A 122 -8.01 -16.04 -0.65
C ALA A 122 -7.13 -17.23 -1.03
N ASN A 123 -6.19 -17.03 -1.95
CA ASN A 123 -5.30 -18.06 -2.48
C ASN A 123 -3.95 -17.46 -2.86
N ALA A 124 -2.94 -17.61 -1.99
CA ALA A 124 -1.59 -17.14 -2.28
C ALA A 124 -0.98 -17.76 -3.55
N THR A 125 -1.36 -18.98 -3.91
CA THR A 125 -0.86 -19.61 -5.16
C THR A 125 -1.40 -18.90 -6.38
N TYR A 126 -2.66 -18.44 -6.35
CA TYR A 126 -3.25 -17.65 -7.43
C TYR A 126 -2.37 -16.43 -7.72
N TRP A 127 -2.19 -15.55 -6.74
CA TRP A 127 -1.38 -14.33 -6.87
C TRP A 127 0.06 -14.62 -7.31
N LYS A 128 0.72 -15.57 -6.66
CA LYS A 128 2.09 -15.97 -6.99
C LYS A 128 2.30 -16.43 -8.43
N THR A 129 1.26 -17.01 -9.05
CA THR A 129 1.37 -17.66 -10.37
C THR A 129 0.66 -16.90 -11.49
N LEU A 130 0.04 -15.76 -11.18
CA LEU A 130 -0.58 -14.92 -12.19
C LEU A 130 0.44 -14.52 -13.26
N SER A 131 0.02 -14.65 -14.52
CA SER A 131 0.70 -14.00 -15.64
C SER A 131 0.56 -12.48 -15.53
N LYS A 132 1.35 -11.75 -16.31
CA LYS A 132 1.19 -10.30 -16.49
C LYS A 132 -0.26 -9.91 -16.76
N ASP A 133 -0.92 -10.56 -17.72
CA ASP A 133 -2.32 -10.28 -18.07
C ASP A 133 -3.29 -10.62 -16.92
N GLY A 134 -2.97 -11.66 -16.13
CA GLY A 134 -3.71 -11.99 -14.92
C GLY A 134 -3.62 -10.90 -13.87
N TRP A 135 -2.43 -10.35 -13.65
CA TRP A 135 -2.23 -9.18 -12.79
C TRP A 135 -2.95 -7.94 -13.34
N ALA A 136 -2.99 -7.75 -14.65
CA ALA A 136 -3.66 -6.61 -15.29
C ALA A 136 -5.17 -6.69 -15.08
N ASN A 137 -5.77 -7.87 -15.27
CA ASN A 137 -7.19 -8.10 -15.03
C ASN A 137 -7.59 -7.74 -13.58
N GLU A 138 -6.72 -7.99 -12.62
CA GLU A 138 -6.95 -7.68 -11.21
C GLU A 138 -6.66 -6.21 -10.85
N MET A 139 -5.47 -5.71 -11.16
CA MET A 139 -5.01 -4.40 -10.67
C MET A 139 -5.49 -3.24 -11.54
N SER A 140 -5.30 -3.36 -12.86
CA SER A 140 -5.78 -2.38 -13.83
C SER A 140 -7.30 -2.44 -13.96
N GLY A 141 -7.88 -3.63 -13.83
CA GLY A 141 -9.32 -3.79 -13.67
C GLY A 141 -9.87 -3.04 -12.45
N MET A 142 -9.23 -3.15 -11.28
CA MET A 142 -9.62 -2.39 -10.08
C MET A 142 -9.47 -0.87 -10.27
N LYS A 143 -8.43 -0.44 -11.00
CA LYS A 143 -8.21 0.96 -11.37
C LYS A 143 -9.36 1.50 -12.24
N THR A 144 -9.77 0.73 -13.25
CA THR A 144 -10.93 1.03 -14.11
C THR A 144 -12.23 1.13 -13.30
N ILE A 145 -12.50 0.14 -12.44
CA ILE A 145 -13.71 0.12 -11.59
C ILE A 145 -13.73 1.36 -10.68
N THR A 146 -12.61 1.66 -10.03
CA THR A 146 -12.51 2.79 -9.09
C THR A 146 -12.74 4.12 -9.80
N LYS A 147 -12.08 4.36 -10.93
CA LYS A 147 -12.30 5.55 -11.78
C LYS A 147 -13.78 5.72 -12.11
N ASN A 148 -14.40 4.67 -12.64
CA ASN A 148 -15.76 4.74 -13.16
C ASN A 148 -16.81 4.87 -12.06
N LEU A 149 -16.63 4.17 -10.93
CA LEU A 149 -17.64 4.15 -9.86
C LEU A 149 -17.43 5.25 -8.82
N ALA A 150 -16.19 5.66 -8.55
CA ALA A 150 -15.90 6.77 -7.63
C ALA A 150 -15.87 8.14 -8.33
N ASN A 151 -15.95 8.19 -9.67
CA ASN A 151 -15.79 9.42 -10.43
C ASN A 151 -14.48 10.16 -10.09
N ILE A 152 -13.35 9.45 -10.17
CA ILE A 152 -12.02 10.03 -9.92
C ILE A 152 -11.13 9.86 -11.16
N PRO A 153 -10.11 10.72 -11.35
CA PRO A 153 -9.18 10.58 -12.47
C PRO A 153 -8.40 9.27 -12.38
N GLU A 154 -8.36 8.53 -13.49
CA GLU A 154 -7.68 7.23 -13.56
C GLU A 154 -6.17 7.35 -13.31
N ASP A 155 -5.56 8.41 -13.80
CA ASP A 155 -4.13 8.73 -13.65
C ASP A 155 -3.74 9.11 -12.22
N GLN A 156 -4.71 9.26 -11.31
CA GLN A 156 -4.46 9.43 -9.87
C GLN A 156 -4.50 8.11 -9.08
N ILE A 157 -4.82 6.99 -9.73
CA ILE A 157 -4.76 5.65 -9.13
C ILE A 157 -3.44 5.00 -9.54
N ARG A 158 -2.41 5.23 -8.72
CA ARG A 158 -0.99 4.99 -9.07
C ARG A 158 -0.33 3.84 -8.32
N GLY A 159 -0.85 3.51 -7.14
CA GLY A 159 -0.29 2.48 -6.27
C GLY A 159 -0.87 1.09 -6.49
N VAL A 160 -0.04 0.09 -6.23
CA VAL A 160 -0.46 -1.32 -6.11
C VAL A 160 -0.03 -1.87 -4.76
N ARG A 161 -0.93 -2.62 -4.13
CA ARG A 161 -0.57 -3.60 -3.09
C ARG A 161 -1.21 -4.92 -3.45
N ALA A 162 -0.45 -6.02 -3.45
CA ALA A 162 -1.01 -7.33 -3.70
C ALA A 162 -1.75 -7.87 -2.46
N PRO A 163 -2.91 -8.53 -2.64
CA PRO A 163 -3.61 -9.25 -1.57
C PRO A 163 -2.69 -10.18 -0.80
N TYR A 164 -2.84 -10.19 0.54
CA TYR A 164 -2.03 -10.99 1.47
C TYR A 164 -0.52 -10.71 1.41
N LEU A 165 -0.12 -9.57 0.83
CA LEU A 165 1.28 -9.25 0.50
C LEU A 165 1.97 -10.29 -0.38
N GLN A 166 1.19 -11.12 -1.10
CA GLN A 166 1.72 -12.12 -2.01
C GLN A 166 1.95 -11.50 -3.38
N GLY A 167 3.18 -11.01 -3.59
CA GLY A 167 3.61 -10.49 -4.89
C GLY A 167 3.71 -11.56 -5.98
N GLY A 168 3.79 -11.10 -7.23
CA GLY A 168 3.88 -11.92 -8.45
C GLY A 168 5.24 -11.92 -9.13
N GLY A 169 6.27 -11.40 -8.47
CA GLY A 169 7.60 -11.22 -9.04
C GLY A 169 7.56 -10.40 -10.32
N ASP A 170 8.33 -10.82 -11.32
CA ASP A 170 8.48 -10.11 -12.60
C ASP A 170 7.13 -9.89 -13.34
N SER A 171 6.16 -10.83 -13.25
CA SER A 171 4.84 -10.68 -13.89
C SER A 171 4.06 -9.47 -13.36
N GLN A 172 4.12 -9.23 -12.05
CA GLN A 172 3.43 -8.10 -11.42
C GLN A 172 4.06 -6.78 -11.84
N PHE A 173 5.39 -6.68 -11.77
CA PHE A 173 6.11 -5.46 -12.08
C PHE A 173 6.08 -5.12 -13.58
N GLN A 174 6.05 -6.14 -14.45
CA GLN A 174 5.83 -5.93 -15.87
C GLN A 174 4.44 -5.34 -16.15
N MET A 175 3.40 -5.87 -15.49
CA MET A 175 2.06 -5.30 -15.58
C MET A 175 2.05 -3.84 -15.11
N MET A 176 2.67 -3.56 -13.96
CA MET A 176 2.71 -2.20 -13.41
C MET A 176 3.29 -1.19 -14.39
N LEU A 177 4.40 -1.56 -15.04
CA LEU A 177 5.04 -0.73 -16.06
C LEU A 177 4.16 -0.51 -17.30
N GLU A 178 3.54 -1.57 -17.81
CA GLU A 178 2.71 -1.50 -19.02
C GLU A 178 1.37 -0.77 -18.79
N ASP A 179 0.80 -0.88 -17.59
CA ASP A 179 -0.53 -0.35 -17.24
C ASP A 179 -0.48 1.01 -16.51
N GLY A 180 0.72 1.61 -16.42
CA GLY A 180 0.91 2.96 -15.87
C GLY A 180 0.64 3.06 -14.38
N PHE A 181 1.05 2.06 -13.61
CA PHE A 181 1.24 2.18 -12.15
C PHE A 181 2.63 2.75 -11.85
N GLU A 182 2.75 3.47 -10.74
CA GLU A 182 4.00 4.16 -10.39
C GLU A 182 4.75 3.48 -9.26
N TYR A 183 4.06 2.83 -8.33
CA TYR A 183 4.71 2.21 -7.18
C TYR A 183 4.01 0.96 -6.66
N ASP A 184 4.83 0.04 -6.16
CA ASP A 184 4.42 -1.12 -5.38
C ASP A 184 4.61 -0.85 -3.88
N CYS A 185 3.64 -1.28 -3.06
CA CYS A 185 3.79 -1.36 -1.61
C CYS A 185 3.36 -2.74 -1.11
N THR A 186 3.98 -3.79 -1.64
CA THR A 186 3.66 -5.19 -1.32
C THR A 186 4.75 -5.87 -0.52
N MET A 187 6.02 -5.48 -0.71
CA MET A 187 7.18 -6.28 -0.28
C MET A 187 7.61 -5.98 1.17
N PRO A 188 7.41 -6.92 2.13
CA PRO A 188 7.89 -6.76 3.49
C PRO A 188 9.38 -7.08 3.63
N SER A 189 10.00 -6.46 4.63
CA SER A 189 11.42 -6.61 4.94
C SER A 189 11.65 -6.78 6.42
N ARG A 190 12.30 -7.89 6.77
CA ARG A 190 12.77 -8.16 8.13
C ARG A 190 14.14 -7.59 8.35
N ASN A 191 15.02 -7.66 7.34
CA ASN A 191 16.39 -7.20 7.47
C ASN A 191 16.50 -5.68 7.61
N PHE A 192 15.58 -4.92 7.01
CA PHE A 192 15.57 -3.45 7.06
C PHE A 192 14.38 -2.88 7.86
N GLY A 193 13.42 -3.71 8.26
CA GLY A 193 12.41 -3.40 9.26
C GLY A 193 12.80 -4.01 10.61
N TYR A 194 12.09 -5.05 11.01
CA TYR A 194 12.19 -5.77 12.29
C TYR A 194 13.59 -5.79 12.93
N LEU A 195 14.62 -6.22 12.20
CA LEU A 195 15.99 -6.37 12.74
C LEU A 195 16.82 -5.08 12.72
N ASN A 196 16.49 -4.11 11.87
CA ASN A 196 17.37 -2.97 11.60
C ASN A 196 16.63 -1.69 11.16
N MET A 197 15.47 -1.43 11.76
CA MET A 197 14.62 -0.30 11.39
C MET A 197 15.33 1.07 11.52
N ALA A 198 16.30 1.18 12.46
CA ALA A 198 17.13 2.37 12.57
C ALA A 198 17.96 2.67 11.30
N ASN A 199 18.21 1.66 10.46
CA ASN A 199 18.82 1.78 9.14
C ASN A 199 17.85 1.33 8.03
N GLY A 200 16.54 1.51 8.25
CA GLY A 200 15.51 1.14 7.29
C GLY A 200 15.69 1.82 5.94
N ARG A 201 15.17 1.19 4.88
CA ARG A 201 15.32 1.69 3.50
C ARG A 201 14.23 2.69 3.15
N TRP A 202 14.66 3.78 2.50
CA TRP A 202 13.76 4.70 1.82
C TRP A 202 13.20 4.06 0.55
N PRO A 203 12.11 4.63 -0.02
CA PRO A 203 11.63 4.23 -1.34
C PRO A 203 12.73 4.29 -2.39
N PHE A 204 12.67 3.35 -3.32
CA PHE A 204 13.65 3.17 -4.37
C PHE A 204 13.01 2.67 -5.66
N THR A 205 13.75 2.69 -6.76
CA THR A 205 13.24 2.27 -8.07
C THR A 205 13.78 0.90 -8.48
N TYR A 206 12.99 0.15 -9.26
CA TYR A 206 13.38 -1.14 -9.82
C TYR A 206 14.15 -1.06 -11.14
N ASN A 207 14.74 0.09 -11.50
CA ASN A 207 15.73 0.19 -12.58
C ASN A 207 16.94 -0.75 -12.37
N TYR A 208 17.27 -1.05 -11.12
CA TYR A 208 18.40 -1.89 -10.73
C TYR A 208 17.98 -2.91 -9.69
N ARG A 209 18.84 -3.91 -9.48
CA ARG A 209 18.60 -4.98 -8.51
C ARG A 209 18.42 -4.43 -7.11
N SER A 210 17.29 -4.76 -6.50
CA SER A 210 17.03 -4.44 -5.10
C SER A 210 17.96 -5.21 -4.15
N GLU A 211 18.42 -4.53 -3.09
CA GLU A 211 19.13 -5.16 -1.97
C GLU A 211 18.18 -5.64 -0.87
N MET A 212 16.87 -5.41 -1.02
CA MET A 212 15.86 -5.87 -0.07
C MET A 212 15.82 -7.40 0.01
N ASP A 213 15.59 -7.92 1.20
CA ASP A 213 15.30 -9.33 1.43
C ASP A 213 13.93 -9.71 0.87
N CYS A 214 13.85 -10.87 0.20
CA CYS A 214 12.59 -11.40 -0.31
C CYS A 214 11.91 -12.29 0.74
N GLN A 215 11.05 -11.70 1.57
CA GLN A 215 10.34 -12.45 2.61
C GLN A 215 9.19 -13.29 2.06
N ILE A 216 8.55 -12.82 0.98
CA ILE A 216 7.42 -13.50 0.34
C ILE A 216 7.74 -13.67 -1.16
N GLU A 217 8.28 -14.84 -1.52
CA GLU A 217 8.66 -15.16 -2.90
C GLU A 217 7.41 -15.41 -3.78
N PRO A 218 7.40 -14.97 -5.05
CA PRO A 218 8.54 -14.44 -5.82
C PRO A 218 8.68 -12.91 -5.76
N CYS A 219 9.92 -12.43 -5.65
CA CYS A 219 10.27 -11.01 -5.86
C CYS A 219 10.75 -10.74 -7.29
N PRO A 220 10.59 -9.49 -7.80
CA PRO A 220 11.09 -9.12 -9.13
C PRO A 220 12.61 -9.24 -9.18
N LYS A 221 13.10 -9.72 -10.32
CA LYS A 221 14.53 -9.94 -10.59
C LYS A 221 14.99 -9.12 -11.80
N CYS A 222 14.08 -8.70 -12.65
CA CYS A 222 14.35 -7.89 -13.83
C CYS A 222 14.26 -6.40 -13.54
N SER A 223 14.70 -5.58 -14.51
CA SER A 223 14.65 -4.12 -14.40
C SER A 223 13.28 -3.61 -14.85
N TYR A 224 12.69 -2.74 -14.04
CA TYR A 224 11.43 -2.05 -14.31
C TYR A 224 11.63 -0.56 -14.10
N ASP A 225 12.10 0.10 -15.16
CA ASP A 225 12.51 1.49 -15.10
C ASP A 225 11.37 2.40 -14.65
N GLY A 226 11.63 3.22 -13.63
CA GLY A 226 10.65 4.17 -13.10
C GLY A 226 9.60 3.58 -12.17
N ILE A 227 9.52 2.26 -12.00
CA ILE A 227 8.64 1.65 -11.00
C ILE A 227 9.27 1.77 -9.62
N TRP A 228 8.57 2.44 -8.70
CA TRP A 228 8.99 2.62 -7.33
C TRP A 228 8.57 1.45 -6.43
N SER A 229 9.35 1.23 -5.40
CA SER A 229 9.01 0.42 -4.25
C SER A 229 8.86 1.33 -3.04
N GLN A 230 7.69 1.30 -2.41
CA GLN A 230 7.53 1.68 -1.02
C GLN A 230 7.67 0.41 -0.17
N PRO A 231 8.86 0.12 0.40
CA PRO A 231 9.06 -1.10 1.17
C PRO A 231 8.18 -1.09 2.42
N ILE A 232 7.66 -2.27 2.78
CA ILE A 232 7.03 -2.52 4.06
C ILE A 232 8.15 -2.89 5.04
N LEU A 233 8.50 -1.97 5.93
CA LEU A 233 9.48 -2.25 6.98
C LEU A 233 8.74 -2.93 8.14
N ASP A 234 8.98 -4.24 8.32
CA ASP A 234 8.27 -5.03 9.34
C ASP A 234 8.43 -4.38 10.73
N LEU A 235 7.34 -4.37 11.49
CA LEU A 235 7.36 -3.99 12.89
C LEU A 235 7.89 -5.15 13.75
N ASP A 236 8.42 -4.79 14.92
CA ASP A 236 8.75 -5.69 16.02
C ASP A 236 7.60 -5.67 17.04
N ASP A 237 6.81 -6.75 17.06
CA ASP A 237 5.62 -6.84 17.90
C ASP A 237 5.93 -6.95 19.41
N ALA A 238 4.88 -7.15 20.21
CA ALA A 238 4.98 -7.19 21.66
C ALA A 238 5.13 -8.61 22.22
N TRP A 239 5.23 -9.65 21.39
CA TRP A 239 5.39 -11.03 21.84
C TRP A 239 6.86 -11.42 22.05
N LEU A 240 7.48 -10.77 23.04
CA LEU A 240 8.90 -10.95 23.36
C LEU A 240 9.29 -12.42 23.58
N GLY A 241 10.42 -12.83 23.02
CA GLY A 241 10.93 -14.21 23.17
C GLY A 241 10.29 -15.25 22.26
N SER A 242 9.24 -14.91 21.49
CA SER A 242 8.53 -15.85 20.61
C SER A 242 9.40 -16.40 19.48
N GLY A 243 10.36 -15.61 19.01
CA GLY A 243 11.35 -15.99 18.00
C GLY A 243 12.65 -16.59 18.56
N GLY A 244 12.75 -16.83 19.87
CA GLY A 244 13.99 -17.25 20.53
C GLY A 244 14.98 -16.11 20.82
N ASP A 245 14.61 -14.87 20.48
CA ASP A 245 15.32 -13.65 20.88
C ASP A 245 14.58 -13.01 22.06
N PRO A 246 15.19 -12.87 23.25
CA PRO A 246 14.53 -12.28 24.40
C PRO A 246 14.33 -10.75 24.30
N GLU A 247 15.04 -10.08 23.39
CA GLU A 247 14.98 -8.62 23.22
C GLU A 247 13.97 -8.20 22.15
N HIS A 248 13.53 -9.14 21.30
CA HIS A 248 12.60 -8.90 20.20
C HIS A 248 11.35 -9.80 20.26
N GLY A 249 10.27 -9.31 19.63
CA GLY A 249 9.02 -10.03 19.40
C GLY A 249 9.06 -10.89 18.14
N SER A 250 7.98 -10.88 17.38
CA SER A 250 7.90 -11.45 16.03
C SER A 250 7.76 -10.34 14.97
N PRO A 251 8.29 -10.56 13.75
CA PRO A 251 8.14 -9.61 12.65
C PRO A 251 6.71 -9.60 12.12
N CYS A 252 6.16 -8.41 11.90
CA CYS A 252 4.84 -8.22 11.29
C CYS A 252 4.85 -7.08 10.27
N GLY A 253 4.50 -7.40 9.01
CA GLY A 253 4.40 -6.41 7.93
C GLY A 253 3.11 -5.60 7.97
N MET A 254 2.04 -6.14 8.56
CA MET A 254 0.76 -5.45 8.80
C MET A 254 0.55 -5.31 10.31
N LEU A 255 0.02 -4.18 10.76
CA LEU A 255 -0.21 -3.93 12.19
C LEU A 255 -1.16 -4.97 12.81
N ASP A 256 -2.20 -5.37 12.07
CA ASP A 256 -3.13 -6.41 12.50
C ASP A 256 -2.56 -7.83 12.48
N SER A 257 -1.37 -8.02 11.91
CA SER A 257 -0.61 -9.27 12.00
C SER A 257 0.39 -9.29 13.16
N CYS A 258 0.62 -8.16 13.83
CA CYS A 258 1.46 -8.08 15.01
C CYS A 258 0.79 -8.77 16.20
N ILE A 259 1.54 -9.58 16.92
CA ILE A 259 1.03 -10.33 18.07
C ILE A 259 1.35 -9.57 19.35
N CYS A 260 0.31 -9.31 20.14
CA CYS A 260 0.46 -8.82 21.50
C CYS A 260 -0.41 -9.65 22.45
N PRO A 261 0.13 -10.75 23.02
CA PRO A 261 -0.67 -11.68 23.82
C PRO A 261 -1.24 -11.06 25.10
N GLU A 262 -0.55 -10.04 25.64
CA GLU A 262 -0.93 -9.36 26.87
C GLU A 262 -1.65 -8.01 26.63
N CYS A 263 -1.92 -7.64 25.38
CA CYS A 263 -2.62 -6.40 25.07
C CYS A 263 -4.12 -6.55 25.29
N ASP A 264 -4.64 -5.90 26.32
CA ASP A 264 -6.07 -5.73 26.59
C ASP A 264 -6.48 -4.27 26.79
N ARG A 265 -5.51 -3.35 26.66
CA ARG A 265 -5.67 -1.91 26.91
C ARG A 265 -5.07 -1.07 25.80
N PRO A 266 -5.65 0.11 25.51
CA PRO A 266 -5.19 1.02 24.46
C PRO A 266 -3.69 1.35 24.54
N LYS A 267 -3.22 1.62 25.76
CA LYS A 267 -1.83 2.00 25.99
C LYS A 267 -0.83 0.94 25.51
N GLN A 268 -1.15 -0.36 25.63
CA GLN A 268 -0.21 -1.41 25.23
C GLN A 268 -0.08 -1.49 23.71
N ILE A 269 -1.19 -1.30 22.99
CA ILE A 269 -1.19 -1.15 21.54
C ILE A 269 -0.39 0.08 21.13
N ALA A 270 -0.63 1.22 21.79
CA ALA A 270 0.09 2.45 21.53
C ALA A 270 1.60 2.28 21.78
N ASP A 271 1.99 1.68 22.90
CA ASP A 271 3.40 1.46 23.26
C ASP A 271 4.12 0.56 22.24
N MET A 272 3.45 -0.48 21.71
CA MET A 272 4.01 -1.34 20.65
C MET A 272 4.28 -0.54 19.37
N ILE A 273 3.34 0.30 18.95
CA ILE A 273 3.50 1.15 17.76
C ILE A 273 4.60 2.20 18.00
N ILE A 274 4.55 2.90 19.14
CA ILE A 274 5.48 3.96 19.51
C ILE A 274 6.91 3.43 19.61
N LYS A 275 7.12 2.22 20.16
CA LYS A 275 8.43 1.55 20.19
C LYS A 275 9.06 1.52 18.80
N ASN A 276 8.31 1.05 17.80
CA ASN A 276 8.82 0.94 16.43
C ASN A 276 9.02 2.31 15.79
N PHE A 277 8.06 3.22 15.95
CA PHE A 277 8.19 4.59 15.47
C PHE A 277 9.43 5.29 16.03
N ASP A 278 9.69 5.19 17.34
CA ASP A 278 10.84 5.83 17.98
C ASP A 278 12.18 5.28 17.44
N ILE A 279 12.24 4.00 17.06
CA ILE A 279 13.43 3.41 16.41
C ILE A 279 13.65 4.03 15.03
N ALA A 280 12.60 4.18 14.22
CA ALA A 280 12.70 4.81 12.90
C ALA A 280 13.03 6.32 13.00
N TYR A 281 12.33 7.04 13.89
CA TYR A 281 12.45 8.48 14.10
C TYR A 281 13.84 8.90 14.61
N ASN A 282 14.41 8.11 15.52
CA ASN A 282 15.77 8.32 16.05
C ASN A 282 16.86 7.59 15.24
N GLY A 283 16.47 6.90 14.15
CA GLY A 283 17.36 6.12 13.30
C GLY A 283 18.29 6.96 12.44
N ASN A 284 19.27 6.31 11.82
CA ASN A 284 20.28 6.92 10.96
C ASN A 284 19.74 7.31 9.57
N THR A 285 18.62 6.72 9.15
CA THR A 285 18.03 6.98 7.84
C THR A 285 16.78 7.85 7.90
N ARG A 286 16.00 7.79 8.99
CA ARG A 286 14.63 8.32 9.10
C ARG A 286 13.74 7.85 7.93
N ALA A 287 13.87 6.58 7.54
CA ALA A 287 13.02 6.01 6.50
C ALA A 287 11.53 6.12 6.89
N PRO A 288 10.63 6.30 5.92
CA PRO A 288 9.21 6.44 6.21
C PRO A 288 8.66 5.29 7.05
N PHE A 289 7.87 5.61 8.08
CA PHE A 289 7.26 4.64 8.97
C PHE A 289 5.83 4.33 8.53
N GLY A 290 5.54 3.06 8.27
CA GLY A 290 4.23 2.63 7.80
C GLY A 290 3.38 2.02 8.90
N LEU A 291 2.14 2.45 8.99
CA LEU A 291 1.06 1.79 9.71
C LEU A 291 0.06 1.23 8.71
N TYR A 292 0.32 0.00 8.28
CA TYR A 292 -0.48 -0.74 7.32
C TYR A 292 -1.49 -1.60 8.06
N VAL A 293 -2.79 -1.37 7.87
CA VAL A 293 -3.82 -2.04 8.70
C VAL A 293 -5.11 -2.27 7.95
N HIS A 294 -5.79 -3.38 8.24
CA HIS A 294 -7.19 -3.56 7.84
C HIS A 294 -8.11 -2.86 8.83
N ALA A 295 -9.09 -2.07 8.36
CA ALA A 295 -10.09 -1.46 9.26
C ALA A 295 -10.85 -2.51 10.09
N ALA A 296 -10.91 -3.75 9.59
CA ALA A 296 -11.48 -4.89 10.30
C ALA A 296 -10.87 -5.13 11.69
N TRP A 297 -9.59 -4.82 11.88
CA TRP A 297 -8.87 -5.03 13.14
C TRP A 297 -9.40 -4.17 14.29
N PHE A 298 -10.04 -3.06 13.98
CA PHE A 298 -10.64 -2.18 14.98
C PHE A 298 -12.03 -2.64 15.45
N PHE A 299 -12.71 -3.50 14.69
CA PHE A 299 -14.02 -4.00 15.08
C PHE A 299 -13.93 -5.01 16.21
N GLY A 300 -14.89 -4.93 17.15
CA GLY A 300 -15.01 -5.88 18.26
C GLY A 300 -13.96 -5.72 19.37
N GLN A 301 -12.92 -4.90 19.17
CA GLN A 301 -11.87 -4.62 20.15
C GLN A 301 -11.60 -3.11 20.23
N PRO A 302 -12.40 -2.34 21.00
CA PRO A 302 -12.28 -0.87 21.06
C PRO A 302 -10.88 -0.37 21.40
N PHE A 303 -10.14 -1.13 22.22
CA PHE A 303 -8.78 -0.76 22.62
C PHE A 303 -7.76 -0.76 21.47
N HIS A 304 -8.00 -1.48 20.37
CA HIS A 304 -7.14 -1.40 19.18
C HIS A 304 -7.19 0.00 18.58
N PHE A 305 -8.39 0.52 18.32
CA PHE A 305 -8.56 1.84 17.70
C PHE A 305 -8.14 2.97 18.64
N GLU A 306 -8.49 2.90 19.92
CA GLU A 306 -8.05 3.88 20.92
C GLU A 306 -6.53 3.90 21.07
N GLY A 307 -5.87 2.73 21.03
CA GLY A 307 -4.41 2.63 21.08
C GLY A 307 -3.75 3.14 19.81
N TYR A 308 -4.33 2.84 18.64
CA TYR A 308 -3.89 3.38 17.35
C TYR A 308 -3.97 4.92 17.35
N LEU A 309 -5.07 5.50 17.82
CA LEU A 309 -5.23 6.96 17.96
C LEU A 309 -4.18 7.56 18.89
N GLN A 310 -3.92 6.95 20.05
CA GLN A 310 -2.88 7.41 20.97
C GLN A 310 -1.49 7.42 20.33
N ALA A 311 -1.17 6.41 19.51
CA ALA A 311 0.10 6.38 18.78
C ALA A 311 0.16 7.48 17.70
N VAL A 312 -0.92 7.70 16.95
CA VAL A 312 -1.03 8.82 15.98
C VAL A 312 -0.83 10.16 16.67
N GLU A 313 -1.47 10.40 17.81
CA GLU A 313 -1.32 11.63 18.59
C GLU A 313 0.10 11.81 19.13
N TYR A 314 0.75 10.74 19.60
CA TYR A 314 2.15 10.79 20.02
C TYR A 314 3.07 11.20 18.86
N MET A 315 2.90 10.60 17.70
CA MET A 315 3.70 10.92 16.51
C MET A 315 3.46 12.35 16.02
N LEU A 316 2.21 12.83 16.06
CA LEU A 316 1.84 14.22 15.73
C LEU A 316 2.40 15.25 16.73
N SER A 317 2.74 14.84 17.95
CA SER A 317 3.40 15.73 18.91
C SER A 317 4.85 16.10 18.52
N LYS A 318 5.40 15.46 17.49
CA LYS A 318 6.74 15.76 16.95
C LYS A 318 6.62 16.77 15.80
N ASN A 319 7.26 17.92 15.94
CA ASN A 319 7.15 19.04 15.00
C ASN A 319 7.78 18.78 13.61
N ASP A 320 8.50 17.68 13.44
CA ASP A 320 9.15 17.25 12.19
C ASP A 320 8.50 15.98 11.59
N THR A 321 7.35 15.54 12.09
CA THR A 321 6.61 14.39 11.57
C THR A 321 5.48 14.81 10.63
N PHE A 322 5.37 14.15 9.48
CA PHE A 322 4.34 14.41 8.46
C PHE A 322 3.61 13.11 8.08
N PHE A 323 2.29 13.13 8.22
CA PHE A 323 1.37 12.09 7.80
C PHE A 323 0.81 12.43 6.42
N VAL A 324 1.32 11.74 5.40
CA VAL A 324 0.99 11.99 4.00
C VAL A 324 0.68 10.69 3.29
N PRO A 325 0.02 10.71 2.12
CA PRO A 325 -0.11 9.52 1.31
C PRO A 325 1.25 9.04 0.78
N ILE A 326 1.35 7.76 0.45
CA ILE A 326 2.59 7.14 -0.04
C ILE A 326 3.14 7.88 -1.26
N HIS A 327 2.30 8.20 -2.25
CA HIS A 327 2.76 8.91 -3.44
C HIS A 327 3.39 10.27 -3.10
N ALA A 328 2.86 11.02 -2.13
CA ALA A 328 3.47 12.28 -1.70
C ALA A 328 4.85 12.05 -1.05
N GLY A 329 5.01 10.97 -0.27
CA GLY A 329 6.30 10.59 0.28
C GLY A 329 7.32 10.12 -0.77
N ILE A 330 6.86 9.46 -1.83
CA ILE A 330 7.69 9.14 -3.01
C ILE A 330 8.11 10.42 -3.75
N GLN A 331 7.21 11.39 -3.94
CA GLN A 331 7.55 12.68 -4.53
C GLN A 331 8.60 13.43 -3.69
N TYR A 332 8.49 13.36 -2.36
CA TYR A 332 9.53 13.86 -1.47
C TYR A 332 10.87 13.15 -1.70
N ARG A 333 10.86 11.83 -1.91
CA ARG A 333 12.07 11.08 -2.24
C ARG A 333 12.66 11.48 -3.59
N GLN A 334 11.81 11.76 -4.58
CA GLN A 334 12.19 12.24 -5.92
C GLN A 334 12.88 13.61 -5.88
N ASN A 335 12.38 14.52 -5.04
CA ASN A 335 12.91 15.87 -4.91
C ASN A 335 12.87 16.33 -3.44
N PRO A 336 13.85 15.90 -2.62
CA PRO A 336 13.85 16.20 -1.19
C PRO A 336 14.12 17.68 -0.95
N VAL A 337 13.30 18.28 -0.10
CA VAL A 337 13.44 19.68 0.34
C VAL A 337 13.77 19.74 1.84
N PRO A 338 14.45 20.80 2.33
CA PRO A 338 14.69 20.96 3.75
C PRO A 338 13.39 21.00 4.56
N LEU A 339 13.39 20.43 5.76
CA LEU A 339 12.24 20.39 6.68
C LEU A 339 11.48 21.72 6.79
N GLN A 340 12.19 22.86 6.87
CA GLN A 340 11.54 24.17 6.99
C GLN A 340 10.63 24.49 5.78
N THR A 341 10.99 24.05 4.58
CA THR A 341 10.17 24.21 3.36
C THR A 341 8.84 23.48 3.48
N LEU A 342 8.85 22.32 4.16
CA LEU A 342 7.64 21.55 4.44
C LEU A 342 6.79 22.30 5.48
N ILE A 343 7.38 22.70 6.61
CA ILE A 343 6.69 23.43 7.70
C ILE A 343 6.08 24.75 7.20
N ASP A 344 6.77 25.46 6.30
CA ASP A 344 6.28 26.71 5.71
C ASP A 344 5.15 26.49 4.68
N GLY A 345 4.75 25.24 4.43
CA GLY A 345 3.71 24.88 3.48
C GLY A 345 4.08 25.22 2.04
N GLN A 346 5.36 25.11 1.66
CA GLN A 346 5.85 25.50 0.33
C GLN A 346 6.06 24.32 -0.62
N TYR A 347 5.84 23.09 -0.16
CA TYR A 347 6.04 21.88 -0.93
C TYR A 347 4.70 21.30 -1.43
N GLU A 348 4.43 21.45 -2.72
CA GLU A 348 3.13 21.09 -3.33
C GLU A 348 2.61 19.69 -2.96
N PRO A 349 3.41 18.60 -3.01
CA PRO A 349 2.91 17.27 -2.66
C PRO A 349 2.31 17.16 -1.24
N PHE A 350 2.76 17.99 -0.30
CA PHE A 350 2.33 17.94 1.10
C PHE A 350 1.18 18.90 1.40
N LYS A 351 0.91 19.85 0.49
CA LYS A 351 -0.15 20.83 0.66
C LYS A 351 -1.54 20.20 0.77
N CYS A 352 -2.41 20.99 1.39
CA CYS A 352 -3.82 20.75 1.53
C CYS A 352 -4.48 20.67 0.14
N PRO A 353 -5.60 19.94 -0.01
CA PRO A 353 -6.46 20.11 -1.17
C PRO A 353 -6.83 21.59 -1.35
N THR A 354 -6.82 22.03 -2.59
CA THR A 354 -7.18 23.39 -2.98
C THR A 354 -8.69 23.61 -2.89
N GLU A 355 -9.12 24.87 -2.75
CA GLU A 355 -10.54 25.24 -2.79
C GLU A 355 -11.23 24.79 -4.09
N ALA A 356 -10.50 24.73 -5.21
CA ALA A 356 -11.03 24.25 -6.48
C ALA A 356 -11.31 22.74 -6.46
N GLU A 357 -10.39 21.93 -5.91
CA GLU A 357 -10.59 20.48 -5.74
C GLU A 357 -11.75 20.18 -4.76
N LEU A 358 -11.95 21.07 -3.78
CA LEU A 358 -13.05 21.00 -2.81
C LEU A 358 -14.37 21.65 -3.29
N ASP A 359 -14.40 22.27 -4.47
CA ASP A 359 -15.60 22.87 -5.04
C ASP A 359 -16.68 21.81 -5.35
N PRO A 360 -17.90 21.90 -4.80
CA PRO A 360 -18.99 20.97 -5.11
C PRO A 360 -19.46 20.96 -6.57
N THR A 361 -19.02 21.93 -7.38
CA THR A 361 -19.29 22.02 -8.81
C THR A 361 -18.19 21.43 -9.68
N ASP A 362 -17.10 20.95 -9.07
CA ASP A 362 -16.03 20.22 -9.75
C ASP A 362 -16.57 18.96 -10.45
N GLU A 363 -16.01 18.64 -11.63
CA GLU A 363 -16.48 17.53 -12.47
C GLU A 363 -16.33 16.16 -11.82
N TYR A 364 -15.39 16.02 -10.87
CA TYR A 364 -15.17 14.80 -10.11
C TYR A 364 -16.03 14.72 -8.83
N THR A 365 -16.90 15.70 -8.57
CA THR A 365 -17.84 15.61 -7.46
C THR A 365 -18.82 14.45 -7.65
N CYS A 366 -19.05 13.67 -6.61
CA CYS A 366 -20.05 12.60 -6.57
C CYS A 366 -21.49 13.15 -6.53
N THR A 367 -21.98 13.74 -7.63
CA THR A 367 -23.31 14.35 -7.68
C THR A 367 -24.44 13.34 -7.83
N ASN A 368 -24.17 12.18 -8.46
CA ASN A 368 -25.16 11.16 -8.79
C ASN A 368 -24.98 9.90 -7.94
N ARG A 369 -24.99 10.04 -6.61
CA ARG A 369 -24.91 8.89 -5.71
C ARG A 369 -26.08 7.94 -5.92
N GLN A 370 -25.81 6.73 -6.39
CA GLN A 370 -26.80 5.68 -6.64
C GLN A 370 -26.45 4.39 -5.90
N SER A 371 -27.49 3.66 -5.46
CA SER A 371 -27.35 2.29 -4.95
C SER A 371 -27.80 1.33 -6.04
N CYS A 372 -26.84 0.62 -6.62
CA CYS A 372 -27.02 -0.30 -7.73
C CYS A 372 -27.28 -1.70 -7.19
N ARG A 373 -28.41 -2.30 -7.58
CA ARG A 373 -28.80 -3.65 -7.17
C ARG A 373 -28.52 -4.62 -8.31
N TYR A 374 -27.78 -5.68 -8.03
CA TYR A 374 -27.55 -6.79 -8.94
C TYR A 374 -28.08 -8.08 -8.31
N GLN A 375 -28.69 -8.94 -9.12
CA GLN A 375 -29.22 -10.23 -8.71
C GLN A 375 -28.48 -11.33 -9.44
N ASP A 376 -28.38 -12.50 -8.81
CA ASP A 376 -27.79 -13.71 -9.40
C ASP A 376 -26.40 -13.46 -10.02
N VAL A 377 -25.53 -12.77 -9.26
CA VAL A 377 -24.16 -12.47 -9.68
C VAL A 377 -23.32 -13.74 -9.57
N GLU A 378 -22.95 -14.29 -10.72
CA GLU A 378 -22.19 -15.52 -10.84
C GLU A 378 -20.93 -15.29 -11.68
N ASN A 379 -19.77 -15.53 -11.06
CA ASN A 379 -18.45 -15.56 -11.67
C ASN A 379 -17.70 -16.79 -11.15
N GLU A 380 -16.52 -17.07 -11.69
CA GLU A 380 -15.69 -18.23 -11.28
C GLU A 380 -15.48 -18.32 -9.75
N ASP A 381 -15.31 -17.17 -9.11
CA ASP A 381 -14.93 -17.01 -7.70
C ASP A 381 -15.96 -16.23 -6.86
N LEU A 382 -17.12 -15.91 -7.43
CA LEU A 382 -18.16 -15.13 -6.77
C LEU A 382 -19.54 -15.68 -7.12
N SER A 383 -20.30 -16.09 -6.11
CA SER A 383 -21.70 -16.51 -6.25
C SER A 383 -22.52 -15.78 -5.20
N LEU A 384 -23.31 -14.80 -5.65
CA LEU A 384 -24.14 -13.96 -4.79
C LEU A 384 -25.55 -13.88 -5.35
N ALA A 385 -26.54 -14.27 -4.53
CA ALA A 385 -27.95 -14.11 -4.88
C ALA A 385 -28.34 -12.64 -5.10
N GLU A 386 -27.72 -11.74 -4.34
CA GLU A 386 -27.94 -10.30 -4.44
C GLU A 386 -26.73 -9.52 -3.91
N ILE A 387 -26.41 -8.41 -4.57
CA ILE A 387 -25.43 -7.43 -4.07
C ILE A 387 -25.90 -6.01 -4.37
N TYR A 388 -25.62 -5.11 -3.43
CA TYR A 388 -25.75 -3.67 -3.62
C TYR A 388 -24.37 -3.04 -3.70
N MET A 389 -24.22 -2.10 -4.62
CA MET A 389 -23.00 -1.34 -4.85
C MET A 389 -23.35 0.13 -4.94
N VAL A 390 -22.65 0.97 -4.17
CA VAL A 390 -22.85 2.42 -4.23
C VAL A 390 -21.89 3.02 -5.25
N SER A 391 -22.41 3.82 -6.18
CA SER A 391 -21.67 4.48 -7.25
C SER A 391 -21.91 5.99 -7.23
N CYS A 392 -20.92 6.77 -7.65
CA CYS A 392 -21.04 8.20 -7.95
C CYS A 392 -21.57 8.49 -9.35
N ASN A 393 -21.58 7.46 -10.21
CA ASN A 393 -22.07 7.49 -11.58
C ASN A 393 -23.27 6.55 -11.75
N SER A 394 -23.87 6.58 -12.94
CA SER A 394 -24.95 5.66 -13.31
C SER A 394 -24.55 4.20 -13.06
N CYS A 395 -25.50 3.40 -12.59
CA CYS A 395 -25.28 1.97 -12.41
C CYS A 395 -24.90 1.29 -13.73
N PRO A 396 -23.77 0.55 -13.77
CA PRO A 396 -23.46 -0.36 -14.87
C PRO A 396 -24.58 -1.39 -15.12
N SER A 397 -24.62 -1.99 -16.32
CA SER A 397 -25.64 -2.98 -16.67
C SER A 397 -25.45 -4.32 -15.95
N THR A 398 -24.20 -4.69 -15.69
CA THR A 398 -23.82 -5.88 -14.94
C THR A 398 -22.86 -5.52 -13.81
N PHE A 399 -22.80 -6.36 -12.76
CA PHE A 399 -21.87 -6.14 -11.66
C PHE A 399 -20.43 -6.18 -12.21
N PRO A 400 -19.65 -5.09 -12.08
CA PRO A 400 -18.26 -5.08 -12.54
C PRO A 400 -17.46 -6.19 -11.86
N TRP A 401 -16.66 -6.93 -12.61
CA TRP A 401 -15.83 -8.00 -12.05
C TRP A 401 -14.63 -8.30 -12.95
N LEU A 402 -13.88 -9.34 -12.62
CA LEU A 402 -12.74 -9.82 -13.39
C LEU A 402 -13.14 -10.08 -14.86
N GLY A 403 -12.44 -9.47 -15.81
CA GLY A 403 -12.73 -9.57 -17.24
C GLY A 403 -13.89 -8.70 -17.76
N ASN A 404 -14.65 -8.04 -16.88
CA ASN A 404 -15.67 -7.04 -17.23
C ASN A 404 -15.66 -5.87 -16.21
N PRO A 405 -14.54 -5.14 -16.07
CA PRO A 405 -14.41 -4.07 -15.07
C PRO A 405 -15.31 -2.85 -15.36
N GLU A 406 -15.82 -2.72 -16.58
CA GLU A 406 -16.76 -1.67 -16.96
C GLU A 406 -18.22 -1.99 -16.58
N GLY A 407 -18.55 -3.28 -16.38
CA GLY A 407 -19.93 -3.71 -16.11
C GLY A 407 -20.89 -3.49 -17.28
N ASN A 408 -20.40 -3.55 -18.52
CA ASN A 408 -21.16 -3.23 -19.74
C ASN A 408 -21.58 -4.46 -20.59
N ALA A 409 -21.14 -5.66 -20.20
CA ALA A 409 -21.38 -6.91 -20.92
C ALA A 409 -22.81 -7.44 -20.75
#